data_AF-K3Z5N5-F1
#
_entry.id   AF-K3Z5N5-F1
#
_cell.length_a   1.000
_cell.length_b   1.000
_cell.length_c   1.000
_cell.angle_alpha   90.00
_cell.angle_beta   90.00
_cell.angle_gamma   90.00
#
_symmetry.space_group_name_H-M   'P 1'
#
loop_
_entity.id
_entity.type
_entity.pdbx_description
1 polymer ?
#
loop_
_entity_poly.entity_id
_entity_poly.type
_entity_poly.pdbx_seq_one_letter_code
_entity_poly.pdbx_strand_id
1 'polypeptide(L)'
;MATPTASALHLLPSPLPPPARRYRPLLAPAGAKRLAQPLRAGRPRLQAAPPAPPPAEEVAEEQDDTPPLRLLEPPQEDDPFPPEMEPADPDFYRIGYARMMRAYGIEFLEGPEGMGVYASRDVEPLRRARVIMEIPLELMLTITQKKPWMFFPDIIPLGHPIFDIIESTDPETDWDLRLACLLLYAFDTEDNFWQLYGDFLPGPDECTSLLLAPKEDLLELEDEDLVSEMLKHQQRAIDFWQKHWDKAIPLKLKRLARDHERFLWALSIVQSRSVNLKMRMGAFIQDANILAPYADMLNHSPNANCFLHWRFKDRMLEVMIKAGHAIKKGDEMTIDYMSGVNSKFMERYGFSSPTNPWELINFSSPAKIHMDSFLSVFNIAGLHDELYHNSALPSVETNFVDGAVVAAARALPTWSDGDVPAIPSVERKSAQALQEECRQMLDSFSTTIEQDQQILDSDARISKMREIAIKYRLHRKMLLQKIIDSLDIYQERILF
;
A
#
# COMPACT_ATOMS: atom_id res chain seq x y z
N MET A 1 20.90 25.27 -42.00
CA MET A 1 19.49 25.40 -41.55
C MET A 1 18.68 24.31 -42.22
N ALA A 2 18.06 23.45 -41.42
CA ALA A 2 16.97 22.51 -41.72
C ALA A 2 17.21 21.19 -40.97
N THR A 3 16.35 20.98 -39.98
CA THR A 3 16.13 19.77 -39.17
C THR A 3 15.77 18.54 -40.01
N PRO A 4 16.11 17.31 -39.58
CA PRO A 4 15.46 16.11 -40.08
C PRO A 4 14.25 15.74 -39.21
N THR A 5 13.22 15.31 -39.91
CA THR A 5 11.87 14.91 -39.55
C THR A 5 11.79 13.61 -38.76
N ALA A 6 10.96 13.59 -37.71
CA ALA A 6 10.48 12.39 -37.03
C ALA A 6 9.46 11.64 -37.91
N SER A 7 9.63 10.31 -38.04
CA SER A 7 8.64 9.43 -38.65
C SER A 7 7.64 8.95 -37.62
N ALA A 8 6.35 9.16 -37.92
CA ALA A 8 5.21 8.67 -37.15
C ALA A 8 4.98 7.17 -37.40
N LEU A 9 4.83 6.40 -36.32
CA LEU A 9 4.33 5.03 -36.37
C LEU A 9 2.81 5.01 -36.14
N HIS A 10 2.15 4.24 -37.00
CA HIS A 10 0.71 4.10 -37.16
C HIS A 10 0.02 3.42 -35.96
N LEU A 11 -1.02 4.06 -35.42
CA LEU A 11 -2.04 3.42 -34.59
C LEU A 11 -3.21 2.98 -35.50
N LEU A 12 -3.52 1.69 -35.49
CA LEU A 12 -4.71 1.12 -36.13
C LEU A 12 -5.98 1.44 -35.30
N PRO A 13 -7.13 1.74 -35.95
CA PRO A 13 -8.36 2.11 -35.26
C PRO A 13 -9.14 0.88 -34.74
N SER A 14 -9.63 0.98 -33.50
CA SER A 14 -10.57 0.01 -32.90
C SER A 14 -11.98 0.12 -33.51
N PRO A 15 -12.73 -0.99 -33.64
CA PRO A 15 -14.02 -1.01 -34.31
C PRO A 15 -15.16 -0.41 -33.47
N LEU A 16 -15.99 0.41 -34.11
CA LEU A 16 -17.18 1.05 -33.58
C LEU A 16 -18.26 0.04 -33.12
N PRO A 17 -19.02 0.32 -32.05
CA PRO A 17 -20.15 -0.52 -31.63
C PRO A 17 -21.42 -0.28 -32.51
N PRO A 18 -22.34 -1.26 -32.61
CA PRO A 18 -23.53 -1.17 -33.45
C PRO A 18 -24.62 -0.25 -32.84
N PRO A 19 -25.56 0.27 -33.66
CA PRO A 19 -26.49 1.31 -33.24
C PRO A 19 -27.63 0.78 -32.37
N ALA A 20 -27.97 1.57 -31.34
CA ALA A 20 -29.05 1.30 -30.39
C ALA A 20 -30.44 1.28 -31.03
N ARG A 21 -31.23 0.24 -30.71
CA ARG A 21 -32.66 0.16 -31.05
C ARG A 21 -33.46 1.16 -30.23
N ARG A 22 -34.22 2.00 -30.95
CA ARG A 22 -35.18 2.99 -30.43
C ARG A 22 -36.31 2.30 -29.64
N TYR A 23 -36.51 2.70 -28.39
CA TYR A 23 -37.77 2.48 -27.66
C TYR A 23 -38.53 3.80 -27.54
N ARG A 24 -39.83 3.77 -27.87
CA ARG A 24 -40.78 4.88 -27.76
C ARG A 24 -41.18 5.10 -26.28
N PRO A 25 -41.54 6.33 -25.88
CA PRO A 25 -41.95 6.64 -24.51
C PRO A 25 -43.40 6.24 -24.25
N LEU A 26 -43.65 5.57 -23.13
CA LEU A 26 -45.00 5.34 -22.60
C LEU A 26 -45.36 6.43 -21.58
N LEU A 27 -46.56 6.98 -21.79
CA LEU A 27 -47.19 8.08 -21.06
C LEU A 27 -47.38 7.79 -19.57
N ALA A 28 -47.20 8.82 -18.76
CA ALA A 28 -47.61 8.89 -17.36
C ALA A 28 -49.14 9.00 -17.22
N PRO A 29 -49.75 8.45 -16.14
CA PRO A 29 -51.00 8.95 -15.63
C PRO A 29 -50.77 9.82 -14.39
N ALA A 30 -51.41 10.99 -14.41
CA ALA A 30 -51.58 11.90 -13.28
C ALA A 30 -52.33 11.22 -12.12
N GLY A 31 -51.88 11.49 -10.90
CA GLY A 31 -52.51 10.97 -9.69
C GLY A 31 -51.99 11.66 -8.44
N ALA A 32 -52.41 12.92 -8.25
CA ALA A 32 -52.19 13.64 -7.00
C ALA A 32 -52.86 12.90 -5.83
N LYS A 33 -52.07 12.46 -4.84
CA LYS A 33 -52.58 12.14 -3.51
C LYS A 33 -51.73 12.87 -2.46
N ARG A 34 -52.45 13.69 -1.70
CA ARG A 34 -51.96 14.57 -0.63
C ARG A 34 -51.14 13.80 0.39
N LEU A 35 -50.01 14.39 0.76
CA LEU A 35 -49.22 14.06 1.94
C LEU A 35 -50.11 14.18 3.20
N ALA A 36 -50.28 13.08 3.92
CA ALA A 36 -50.86 13.10 5.26
C ALA A 36 -49.75 13.46 6.26
N GLN A 37 -50.02 14.49 7.08
CA GLN A 37 -49.17 14.91 8.20
C GLN A 37 -49.02 13.77 9.22
N PRO A 38 -47.83 13.57 9.82
CA PRO A 38 -47.70 12.68 10.96
C PRO A 38 -48.38 13.30 12.18
N LEU A 39 -49.31 12.54 12.77
CA LEU A 39 -49.98 12.82 14.03
C LEU A 39 -48.94 12.90 15.17
N ARG A 40 -48.95 14.01 15.91
CA ARG A 40 -48.26 14.16 17.19
C ARG A 40 -48.77 13.10 18.16
N ALA A 41 -47.95 12.09 18.47
CA ALA A 41 -48.19 11.21 19.61
C ALA A 41 -47.76 11.94 20.90
N GLY A 42 -48.72 12.12 21.80
CA GLY A 42 -48.53 12.75 23.10
C GLY A 42 -47.70 11.91 24.06
N ARG A 43 -47.03 12.60 25.00
CA ARG A 43 -46.30 12.03 26.14
C ARG A 43 -47.20 11.10 26.97
N PRO A 44 -46.77 9.87 27.31
CA PRO A 44 -47.42 9.09 28.35
C PRO A 44 -47.11 9.67 29.74
N ARG A 45 -48.13 9.72 30.59
CA ARG A 45 -48.03 10.08 32.01
C ARG A 45 -47.19 9.04 32.78
N LEU A 46 -46.35 9.53 33.69
CA LEU A 46 -45.65 8.77 34.73
C LEU A 46 -46.64 7.90 35.52
N GLN A 47 -46.49 6.57 35.45
CA GLN A 47 -47.08 5.61 36.39
C GLN A 47 -45.97 5.11 37.33
N ALA A 48 -46.38 4.74 38.54
CA ALA A 48 -45.58 4.58 39.76
C ALA A 48 -44.40 3.57 39.68
N ALA A 49 -43.47 3.72 40.63
CA ALA A 49 -42.27 2.91 40.78
C ALA A 49 -42.57 1.39 40.94
N PRO A 50 -41.71 0.50 40.40
CA PRO A 50 -41.88 -0.94 40.52
C PRO A 50 -41.56 -1.44 41.95
N PRO A 51 -42.14 -2.59 42.38
CA PRO A 51 -41.84 -3.17 43.69
C PRO A 51 -40.43 -3.79 43.72
N ALA A 52 -39.85 -3.85 44.92
CA ALA A 52 -38.52 -4.42 45.16
C ALA A 52 -38.44 -5.92 44.78
N PRO A 53 -37.28 -6.42 44.31
CA PRO A 53 -37.14 -7.81 43.92
C PRO A 53 -37.11 -8.75 45.15
N PRO A 54 -37.56 -10.01 45.00
CA PRO A 54 -37.45 -11.02 46.04
C PRO A 54 -36.00 -11.51 46.21
N PRO A 55 -35.65 -12.18 47.34
CA PRO A 55 -34.30 -12.67 47.57
C PRO A 55 -33.94 -13.79 46.60
N ALA A 56 -32.68 -13.80 46.17
CA ALA A 56 -32.13 -14.74 45.19
C ALA A 56 -32.23 -16.20 45.67
N GLU A 57 -32.94 -17.03 44.91
CA GLU A 57 -32.75 -18.49 44.91
C GLU A 57 -31.72 -18.83 43.82
N GLU A 58 -30.75 -19.68 44.18
CA GLU A 58 -29.71 -20.20 43.31
C GLU A 58 -30.34 -20.94 42.11
N VAL A 59 -30.20 -20.35 40.91
CA VAL A 59 -30.49 -21.02 39.65
C VAL A 59 -29.15 -21.44 39.04
N ALA A 60 -28.98 -22.73 38.84
CA ALA A 60 -27.83 -23.34 38.18
C ALA A 60 -27.58 -22.71 36.81
N GLU A 61 -26.33 -22.32 36.56
CA GLU A 61 -25.86 -21.79 35.27
C GLU A 61 -26.00 -22.85 34.17
N GLU A 62 -26.85 -22.60 33.18
CA GLU A 62 -26.72 -23.21 31.86
C GLU A 62 -25.46 -22.64 31.20
N GLN A 63 -24.53 -23.52 30.82
CA GLN A 63 -23.31 -23.14 30.09
C GLN A 63 -23.68 -22.57 28.71
N ASP A 64 -23.45 -21.27 28.55
CA ASP A 64 -23.48 -20.57 27.27
C ASP A 64 -22.25 -21.01 26.44
N ASP A 65 -22.48 -21.76 25.38
CA ASP A 65 -21.46 -22.38 24.51
C ASP A 65 -20.90 -21.36 23.46
N THR A 66 -20.81 -20.09 23.85
CA THR A 66 -20.23 -19.03 23.02
C THR A 66 -18.73 -18.94 23.31
N PRO A 67 -17.82 -19.13 22.34
CA PRO A 67 -16.39 -19.07 22.63
C PRO A 67 -16.02 -17.65 23.09
N PRO A 68 -15.30 -17.50 24.22
CA PRO A 68 -14.91 -16.19 24.72
C PRO A 68 -13.98 -15.49 23.73
N LEU A 69 -14.15 -14.18 23.59
CA LEU A 69 -13.15 -13.31 22.97
C LEU A 69 -11.85 -13.50 23.75
N ARG A 70 -10.82 -14.05 23.09
CA ARG A 70 -9.48 -14.25 23.64
C ARG A 70 -8.80 -12.90 23.89
N LEU A 71 -9.19 -12.24 24.96
CA LEU A 71 -8.45 -11.13 25.54
C LEU A 71 -7.73 -11.71 26.76
N LEU A 72 -6.40 -11.82 26.67
CA LEU A 72 -5.47 -12.10 27.78
C LEU A 72 -5.29 -13.57 28.19
N GLU A 73 -4.73 -14.41 27.31
CA GLU A 73 -3.92 -15.55 27.77
C GLU A 73 -2.44 -15.11 27.81
N PRO A 74 -1.65 -15.51 28.82
CA PRO A 74 -0.21 -15.23 28.82
C PRO A 74 0.46 -15.89 27.61
N PRO A 75 1.51 -15.29 27.02
CA PRO A 75 2.19 -15.86 25.86
C PRO A 75 2.62 -17.29 26.15
N GLN A 76 2.13 -18.23 25.33
CA GLN A 76 2.58 -19.62 25.38
C GLN A 76 4.00 -19.67 24.80
N GLU A 77 4.87 -20.53 25.35
CA GLU A 77 6.28 -20.66 24.94
C GLU A 77 6.49 -21.01 23.44
N ASP A 78 5.41 -21.30 22.71
CA ASP A 78 5.38 -21.61 21.26
C ASP A 78 4.43 -20.66 20.48
N ASP A 79 4.45 -19.35 20.74
CA ASP A 79 3.67 -18.42 19.91
C ASP A 79 4.39 -18.20 18.56
N PRO A 80 3.77 -18.52 17.40
CA PRO A 80 4.43 -18.46 16.09
C PRO A 80 4.60 -17.04 15.55
N PHE A 81 4.26 -16.01 16.34
CA PHE A 81 4.47 -14.61 15.95
C PHE A 81 5.93 -14.20 16.17
N PRO A 82 6.45 -13.23 15.40
CA PRO A 82 7.80 -12.76 15.60
C PRO A 82 7.96 -12.20 17.02
N PRO A 83 9.07 -12.49 17.72
CA PRO A 83 9.24 -12.17 19.15
C PRO A 83 9.26 -10.67 19.47
N GLU A 84 9.48 -9.83 18.46
CA GLU A 84 9.50 -8.36 18.57
C GLU A 84 8.12 -7.72 18.36
N MET A 85 7.10 -8.52 18.03
CA MET A 85 5.76 -8.03 17.73
C MET A 85 4.86 -8.14 18.97
N GLU A 86 4.17 -7.06 19.28
CA GLU A 86 3.19 -6.98 20.36
C GLU A 86 1.76 -6.86 19.79
N PRO A 87 0.74 -7.42 20.43
CA PRO A 87 -0.64 -7.20 20.01
C PRO A 87 -1.03 -5.73 20.07
N ALA A 88 -1.74 -5.24 19.04
CA ALA A 88 -2.25 -3.88 19.01
C ALA A 88 -3.15 -3.57 20.23
N ASP A 89 -3.16 -2.30 20.64
CA ASP A 89 -3.97 -1.83 21.78
C ASP A 89 -5.43 -2.31 21.67
N PRO A 90 -6.04 -2.86 22.73
CA PRO A 90 -7.45 -3.27 22.72
C PRO A 90 -8.43 -2.20 22.22
N ASP A 91 -8.10 -0.93 22.41
CA ASP A 91 -8.88 0.21 21.94
C ASP A 91 -8.97 0.25 20.42
N PHE A 92 -7.91 -0.15 19.71
CA PHE A 92 -7.88 -0.28 18.26
C PHE A 92 -9.02 -1.18 17.75
N TYR A 93 -9.20 -2.35 18.38
CA TYR A 93 -10.29 -3.27 18.06
C TYR A 93 -11.65 -2.71 18.47
N ARG A 94 -11.73 -2.10 19.66
CA ARG A 94 -12.97 -1.58 20.25
C ARG A 94 -13.60 -0.49 19.39
N ILE A 95 -12.82 0.46 18.89
CA ILE A 95 -13.34 1.59 18.09
C ILE A 95 -13.89 1.12 16.73
N GLY A 96 -13.30 0.09 16.14
CA GLY A 96 -13.74 -0.53 14.89
C GLY A 96 -14.97 -1.38 15.08
N TYR A 97 -14.97 -2.26 16.09
CA TYR A 97 -16.09 -3.14 16.39
C TYR A 97 -17.38 -2.35 16.66
N ALA A 98 -17.28 -1.27 17.44
CA ALA A 98 -18.38 -0.36 17.75
C ALA A 98 -19.00 0.29 16.51
N ARG A 99 -18.25 0.36 15.40
CA ARG A 99 -18.71 0.93 14.12
C ARG A 99 -18.75 -0.09 12.99
N MET A 100 -19.03 -1.35 13.32
CA MET A 100 -19.30 -2.42 12.36
C MET A 100 -18.11 -2.88 11.51
N MET A 101 -16.87 -2.47 11.81
CA MET A 101 -15.69 -3.16 11.27
C MET A 101 -15.63 -4.57 11.86
N ARG A 102 -15.30 -5.56 11.03
CA ARG A 102 -15.10 -6.95 11.46
C ARG A 102 -13.78 -7.50 10.93
N ALA A 103 -13.09 -8.27 11.75
CA ALA A 103 -11.87 -9.01 11.43
C ALA A 103 -12.07 -10.49 11.81
N TYR A 104 -11.59 -11.41 10.97
CA TYR A 104 -11.87 -12.84 11.11
C TYR A 104 -10.60 -13.69 10.99
N GLY A 105 -10.16 -14.26 12.11
CA GLY A 105 -8.99 -15.14 12.11
C GLY A 105 -7.69 -14.42 11.77
N ILE A 106 -7.60 -13.14 12.10
CA ILE A 106 -6.41 -12.30 11.99
C ILE A 106 -6.20 -11.54 13.29
N GLU A 107 -4.97 -11.12 13.53
CA GLU A 107 -4.54 -10.25 14.63
C GLU A 107 -3.71 -9.10 14.05
N PHE A 108 -3.88 -7.91 14.62
CA PHE A 108 -3.04 -6.75 14.35
C PHE A 108 -1.91 -6.74 15.37
N LEU A 109 -0.68 -6.72 14.88
CA LEU A 109 0.51 -6.68 15.70
C LEU A 109 1.33 -5.44 15.37
N GLU A 110 1.98 -4.87 16.38
CA GLU A 110 2.88 -3.73 16.28
C GLU A 110 4.31 -4.17 16.56
N GLY A 111 5.27 -3.71 15.76
CA GLY A 111 6.68 -3.97 15.99
C GLY A 111 7.58 -2.82 15.54
N PRO A 112 8.91 -3.03 15.49
CA PRO A 112 9.88 -1.97 15.20
C PRO A 112 9.72 -1.30 13.83
N GLU A 113 9.17 -2.02 12.85
CA GLU A 113 8.89 -1.55 11.49
C GLU A 113 7.43 -1.10 11.32
N GLY A 114 6.67 -0.97 12.42
CA GLY A 114 5.29 -0.52 12.46
C GLY A 114 4.28 -1.66 12.62
N MET A 115 3.04 -1.37 12.23
CA MET A 115 1.90 -2.27 12.36
C MET A 115 1.82 -3.26 11.18
N GLY A 116 1.36 -4.47 11.46
CA GLY A 116 1.07 -5.51 10.47
C GLY A 116 -0.17 -6.32 10.83
N VAL A 117 -0.66 -7.11 9.87
CA VAL A 117 -1.80 -8.01 10.07
C VAL A 117 -1.32 -9.44 9.92
N TYR A 118 -1.64 -10.30 10.88
CA TYR A 118 -1.13 -11.68 10.92
C TYR A 118 -2.28 -12.68 11.06
N ALA A 119 -2.11 -13.87 10.52
CA ALA A 119 -3.09 -14.94 10.66
C ALA A 119 -3.07 -15.50 12.09
N SER A 120 -4.22 -15.51 12.77
CA SER A 120 -4.33 -16.08 14.12
C SER A 120 -4.64 -17.59 14.12
N ARG A 121 -4.80 -18.18 12.94
CA ARG A 121 -5.04 -19.61 12.73
C ARG A 121 -4.68 -20.02 11.31
N ASP A 122 -4.46 -21.32 11.13
CA ASP A 122 -4.29 -21.91 9.82
C ASP A 122 -5.54 -21.71 8.94
N VAL A 123 -5.30 -21.45 7.66
CA VAL A 123 -6.31 -21.41 6.60
C VAL A 123 -5.88 -22.36 5.49
N GLU A 124 -6.63 -23.45 5.37
CA GLU A 124 -6.47 -24.41 4.29
C GLU A 124 -6.68 -23.75 2.91
N PRO A 125 -5.95 -24.19 1.85
CA PRO A 125 -6.18 -23.76 0.48
C PRO A 125 -7.63 -23.94 0.03
N LEU A 126 -8.38 -22.84 -0.06
CA LEU A 126 -9.76 -22.86 -0.53
C LEU A 126 -9.84 -22.59 -2.03
N ARG A 127 -10.80 -23.23 -2.70
CA ARG A 127 -11.11 -22.97 -4.12
C ARG A 127 -11.67 -21.57 -4.39
N ARG A 128 -12.11 -20.87 -3.35
CA ARG A 128 -12.70 -19.53 -3.42
C ARG A 128 -11.97 -18.62 -2.45
N ALA A 129 -11.93 -17.34 -2.78
CA ALA A 129 -11.43 -16.31 -1.88
C ALA A 129 -12.25 -16.29 -0.58
N ARG A 130 -11.58 -15.97 0.54
CA ARG A 130 -12.17 -15.94 1.88
C ARG A 130 -12.03 -14.54 2.48
N VAL A 131 -13.13 -13.97 2.94
CA VAL A 131 -13.13 -12.68 3.63
C VAL A 131 -12.47 -12.82 5.00
N ILE A 132 -11.54 -11.92 5.30
CA ILE A 132 -10.86 -11.80 6.60
C ILE A 132 -11.10 -10.46 7.28
N MET A 133 -11.54 -9.45 6.52
CA MET A 133 -11.87 -8.12 7.06
C MET A 133 -13.03 -7.51 6.29
N GLU A 134 -13.92 -6.83 7.01
CA GLU A 134 -15.04 -6.05 6.44
C GLU A 134 -14.99 -4.64 7.05
N ILE A 135 -14.90 -3.62 6.18
CA ILE A 135 -14.79 -2.21 6.56
C ILE A 135 -15.94 -1.42 5.93
N PRO A 136 -16.80 -0.81 6.77
CA PRO A 136 -17.85 0.06 6.27
C PRO A 136 -17.35 1.29 5.54
N LEU A 137 -18.06 1.63 4.46
CA LEU A 137 -17.88 2.90 3.76
C LEU A 137 -17.88 4.08 4.71
N GLU A 138 -18.76 4.06 5.72
CA GLU A 138 -18.87 5.10 6.73
C GLU A 138 -17.58 5.37 7.53
N LEU A 139 -16.62 4.43 7.54
CA LEU A 139 -15.31 4.61 8.18
C LEU A 139 -14.24 5.11 7.21
N MET A 140 -14.44 4.94 5.90
CA MET A 140 -13.47 5.31 4.89
C MET A 140 -13.50 6.83 4.62
N LEU A 141 -12.42 7.36 4.08
CA LEU A 141 -12.45 8.65 3.37
C LEU A 141 -12.32 8.38 1.89
N THR A 142 -13.30 8.79 1.11
CA THR A 142 -13.28 8.58 -0.33
C THR A 142 -13.49 9.89 -1.09
N ILE A 143 -12.83 10.02 -2.22
CA ILE A 143 -13.03 11.11 -3.17
C ILE A 143 -12.95 10.59 -4.60
N THR A 144 -13.82 11.07 -5.49
CA THR A 144 -13.75 10.76 -6.92
C THR A 144 -12.45 11.23 -7.56
N GLN A 145 -11.94 10.48 -8.52
CA GLN A 145 -10.80 10.90 -9.34
C GLN A 145 -11.18 11.93 -10.42
N LYS A 146 -12.48 12.11 -10.71
CA LYS A 146 -12.97 13.04 -11.73
C LYS A 146 -14.04 13.98 -11.16
N LYS A 147 -14.10 15.19 -11.72
CA LYS A 147 -15.13 16.19 -11.40
C LYS A 147 -16.54 15.70 -11.81
N PRO A 148 -17.60 16.11 -11.09
CA PRO A 148 -17.55 16.86 -9.83
C PRO A 148 -16.95 16.02 -8.70
N TRP A 149 -16.24 16.67 -7.76
CA TRP A 149 -15.73 15.99 -6.57
C TRP A 149 -16.89 15.47 -5.73
N MET A 150 -16.93 14.16 -5.52
CA MET A 150 -17.93 13.50 -4.68
C MET A 150 -17.24 12.72 -3.57
N PHE A 151 -17.75 12.89 -2.36
CA PHE A 151 -17.24 12.26 -1.14
C PHE A 151 -18.23 11.22 -0.64
N PHE A 152 -17.72 10.09 -0.15
CA PHE A 152 -18.54 9.08 0.48
C PHE A 152 -17.82 8.48 1.69
N PRO A 153 -18.35 8.63 2.92
CA PRO A 153 -19.44 9.53 3.31
C PRO A 153 -19.14 11.00 2.98
N ASP A 154 -20.20 11.77 2.73
CA ASP A 154 -20.06 13.21 2.57
C ASP A 154 -20.01 13.88 3.94
N ILE A 155 -18.78 14.12 4.41
CA ILE A 155 -18.53 14.70 5.72
C ILE A 155 -18.42 16.22 5.69
N ILE A 156 -18.24 16.83 4.51
CA ILE A 156 -17.99 18.26 4.39
C ILE A 156 -19.34 19.01 4.35
N PRO A 157 -19.64 19.89 5.31
CA PRO A 157 -20.89 20.63 5.30
C PRO A 157 -20.92 21.64 4.16
N LEU A 158 -22.12 21.87 3.61
CA LEU A 158 -22.34 22.85 2.55
C LEU A 158 -21.78 24.22 2.93
N GLY A 159 -20.95 24.79 2.05
CA GLY A 159 -20.33 26.09 2.25
C GLY A 159 -19.09 26.08 3.16
N HIS A 160 -18.56 24.92 3.56
CA HIS A 160 -17.27 24.88 4.23
C HIS A 160 -16.15 25.29 3.28
N PRO A 161 -15.26 26.22 3.66
CA PRO A 161 -14.23 26.76 2.75
C PRO A 161 -13.17 25.73 2.34
N ILE A 162 -13.08 24.56 3.00
CA ILE A 162 -12.20 23.46 2.58
C ILE A 162 -12.60 22.90 1.22
N PHE A 163 -13.90 22.97 0.89
CA PHE A 163 -14.39 22.49 -0.40
C PHE A 163 -13.83 23.34 -1.55
N ASP A 164 -13.71 24.66 -1.38
CA ASP A 164 -13.12 25.54 -2.39
C ASP A 164 -11.64 25.22 -2.64
N ILE A 165 -10.91 24.82 -1.58
CA ILE A 165 -9.52 24.38 -1.68
C ILE A 165 -9.45 23.08 -2.50
N ILE A 166 -10.27 22.08 -2.15
CA ILE A 166 -10.38 20.81 -2.88
C ILE A 166 -10.78 21.05 -4.34
N GLU A 167 -11.74 21.93 -4.60
CA GLU A 167 -12.23 22.26 -5.95
C GLU A 167 -11.14 22.90 -6.83
N SER A 168 -10.18 23.61 -6.21
CA SER A 168 -9.08 24.30 -6.89
C SER A 168 -7.92 23.39 -7.34
N THR A 169 -7.92 22.13 -6.91
CA THR A 169 -6.86 21.16 -7.21
C THR A 169 -6.96 20.63 -8.65
N ASP A 170 -5.82 20.25 -9.23
CA ASP A 170 -5.76 19.67 -10.57
C ASP A 170 -6.25 18.21 -10.59
N PRO A 171 -7.25 17.84 -11.41
CA PRO A 171 -7.80 16.50 -11.42
C PRO A 171 -6.80 15.37 -11.67
N GLU A 172 -5.79 15.60 -12.49
CA GLU A 172 -4.84 14.57 -12.91
C GLU A 172 -3.70 14.40 -11.90
N THR A 173 -3.24 15.48 -11.28
CA THR A 173 -2.02 15.43 -10.43
C THR A 173 -2.26 15.54 -8.93
N ASP A 174 -3.33 16.19 -8.49
CA ASP A 174 -3.49 16.63 -7.09
C ASP A 174 -4.44 15.77 -6.25
N TRP A 175 -4.53 14.48 -6.57
CA TRP A 175 -5.39 13.55 -5.85
C TRP A 175 -5.00 13.43 -4.36
N ASP A 176 -3.71 13.49 -4.08
CA ASP A 176 -3.09 13.40 -2.76
C ASP A 176 -3.39 14.67 -1.93
N LEU A 177 -3.24 15.85 -2.52
CA LEU A 177 -3.56 17.13 -1.86
C LEU A 177 -5.05 17.22 -1.48
N ARG A 178 -5.95 16.75 -2.36
CA ARG A 178 -7.39 16.70 -2.07
C ARG A 178 -7.71 15.78 -0.90
N LEU A 179 -7.16 14.58 -0.92
CA LEU A 179 -7.42 13.57 0.10
C LEU A 179 -6.77 13.96 1.44
N ALA A 180 -5.62 14.66 1.43
CA ALA A 180 -5.00 15.22 2.63
C ALA A 180 -5.87 16.31 3.26
N CYS A 181 -6.48 17.18 2.45
CA CYS A 181 -7.46 18.16 2.94
C CYS A 181 -8.66 17.47 3.61
N LEU A 182 -9.16 16.38 3.02
CA LEU A 182 -10.26 15.60 3.57
C LEU A 182 -9.88 14.90 4.89
N LEU A 183 -8.68 14.33 4.97
CA LEU A 183 -8.14 13.70 6.17
C LEU A 183 -8.00 14.70 7.33
N LEU A 184 -7.39 15.87 7.08
CA LEU A 184 -7.28 16.92 8.08
C LEU A 184 -8.65 17.41 8.58
N TYR A 185 -9.60 17.53 7.66
CA TYR A 185 -10.98 17.87 8.02
C TYR A 185 -11.65 16.79 8.88
N ALA A 186 -11.41 15.50 8.58
CA ALA A 186 -11.94 14.39 9.36
C ALA A 186 -11.43 14.40 10.81
N PHE A 187 -10.14 14.72 11.03
CA PHE A 187 -9.59 14.90 12.39
C PHE A 187 -10.17 16.09 13.17
N ASP A 188 -10.64 17.11 12.47
CA ASP A 188 -11.23 18.31 13.11
C ASP A 188 -12.74 18.18 13.34
N THR A 189 -13.36 17.11 12.84
CA THR A 189 -14.80 16.86 12.95
C THR A 189 -15.10 16.07 14.22
N GLU A 190 -15.86 16.69 15.14
CA GLU A 190 -16.31 16.05 16.38
C GLU A 190 -17.04 14.73 16.12
N ASP A 191 -16.76 13.73 16.97
CA ASP A 191 -17.29 12.36 16.91
C ASP A 191 -16.94 11.57 15.62
N ASN A 192 -16.11 12.12 14.74
CA ASN A 192 -15.66 11.41 13.54
C ASN A 192 -14.75 10.25 13.92
N PHE A 193 -14.90 9.11 13.23
CA PHE A 193 -14.08 7.93 13.46
C PHE A 193 -12.57 8.22 13.36
N TRP A 194 -12.16 9.07 12.43
CA TRP A 194 -10.76 9.41 12.22
C TRP A 194 -10.13 10.16 13.38
N GLN A 195 -10.90 10.83 14.25
CA GLN A 195 -10.35 11.39 15.49
C GLN A 195 -9.78 10.32 16.41
N LEU A 196 -10.41 9.15 16.45
CA LEU A 196 -9.96 8.01 17.27
C LEU A 196 -8.92 7.18 16.54
N TYR A 197 -9.12 6.97 15.22
CA TYR A 197 -8.18 6.19 14.43
C TYR A 197 -6.82 6.89 14.25
N GLY A 198 -6.81 8.22 14.30
CA GLY A 198 -5.60 9.03 14.14
C GLY A 198 -4.50 8.74 15.16
N ASP A 199 -4.85 8.28 16.35
CA ASP A 199 -3.89 7.91 17.41
C ASP A 199 -3.11 6.63 17.06
N PHE A 200 -3.59 5.84 16.09
CA PHE A 200 -2.94 4.62 15.60
C PHE A 200 -2.21 4.81 14.26
N LEU A 201 -2.23 6.03 13.71
CA LEU A 201 -1.40 6.38 12.57
C LEU A 201 0.00 6.78 13.03
N PRO A 202 1.04 6.52 12.24
CA PRO A 202 2.41 6.87 12.63
C PRO A 202 2.52 8.38 12.88
N GLY A 203 3.12 8.73 14.02
CA GLY A 203 3.45 10.10 14.34
C GLY A 203 4.47 10.70 13.36
N PRO A 204 4.69 12.03 13.37
CA PRO A 204 5.70 12.66 12.51
C PRO A 204 7.10 12.06 12.65
N ASP A 205 7.52 11.70 13.86
CA ASP A 205 8.85 11.15 14.13
C ASP A 205 8.98 9.66 13.75
N GLU A 206 7.85 8.96 13.60
CA GLU A 206 7.77 7.54 13.21
C GLU A 206 7.54 7.37 11.70
N CYS A 207 7.13 8.43 11.01
CA CYS A 207 6.79 8.38 9.60
C CYS A 207 8.04 8.25 8.74
N THR A 208 8.09 7.26 7.86
CA THR A 208 9.22 7.03 6.95
C THR A 208 9.12 7.81 5.64
N SER A 209 8.11 8.68 5.46
CA SER A 209 7.95 9.40 4.20
C SER A 209 9.04 10.45 4.01
N LEU A 210 9.66 10.41 2.82
CA LEU A 210 10.66 11.39 2.40
C LEU A 210 10.10 12.81 2.24
N LEU A 211 8.77 13.00 2.27
CA LEU A 211 8.18 14.35 2.33
C LEU A 211 8.59 15.09 3.61
N LEU A 212 8.76 14.38 4.71
CA LEU A 212 9.14 14.97 6.01
C LEU A 212 10.66 15.01 6.21
N ALA A 213 11.43 14.39 5.32
CA ALA A 213 12.86 14.26 5.45
C ALA A 213 13.57 15.62 5.30
N PRO A 214 14.46 15.99 6.23
CA PRO A 214 15.34 17.13 6.02
C PRO A 214 16.32 16.85 4.88
N LYS A 215 16.92 17.91 4.34
CA LYS A 215 17.75 17.81 3.13
C LYS A 215 18.95 16.88 3.32
N GLU A 216 19.57 16.91 4.50
CA GLU A 216 20.68 16.04 4.88
C GLU A 216 20.32 14.56 4.83
N ASP A 217 19.10 14.18 5.26
CA ASP A 217 18.64 12.80 5.23
C ASP A 217 18.35 12.36 3.79
N LEU A 218 17.83 13.25 2.94
CA LEU A 218 17.66 12.97 1.50
C LEU A 218 19.00 12.68 0.82
N LEU A 219 20.08 13.37 1.19
CA LEU A 219 21.40 13.16 0.59
C LEU A 219 21.99 11.77 0.89
N GLU A 220 21.53 11.10 1.95
CA GLU A 220 21.94 9.72 2.27
C GLU A 220 21.40 8.69 1.27
N LEU A 221 20.41 9.04 0.43
CA LEU A 221 19.88 8.16 -0.61
C LEU A 221 20.91 7.80 -1.69
N GLU A 222 21.90 8.67 -1.92
CA GLU A 222 22.87 8.56 -3.02
C GLU A 222 22.19 8.30 -4.39
N ASP A 223 21.08 8.99 -4.61
CA ASP A 223 20.23 8.92 -5.81
C ASP A 223 19.77 10.34 -6.15
N GLU A 224 20.50 11.01 -7.04
CA GLU A 224 20.26 12.42 -7.37
C GLU A 224 18.88 12.65 -7.98
N ASP A 225 18.38 11.68 -8.76
CA ASP A 225 17.07 11.76 -9.40
C ASP A 225 15.96 11.70 -8.34
N LEU A 226 16.01 10.71 -7.43
CA LEU A 226 15.03 10.60 -6.36
C LEU A 226 15.09 11.80 -5.41
N VAL A 227 16.28 12.28 -5.05
CA VAL A 227 16.44 13.49 -4.22
C VAL A 227 15.81 14.71 -4.89
N SER A 228 16.07 14.91 -6.18
CA SER A 228 15.52 16.02 -6.95
C SER A 228 13.99 15.97 -7.03
N GLU A 229 13.41 14.78 -7.27
CA GLU A 229 11.96 14.59 -7.27
C GLU A 229 11.34 14.84 -5.90
N MET A 230 11.93 14.33 -4.82
CA MET A 230 11.39 14.55 -3.47
C MET A 230 11.42 16.03 -3.06
N LEU A 231 12.48 16.77 -3.40
CA LEU A 231 12.54 18.21 -3.16
C LEU A 231 11.44 18.97 -3.92
N LYS A 232 11.12 18.56 -5.16
CA LYS A 232 9.99 19.13 -5.91
C LYS A 232 8.65 18.82 -5.24
N HIS A 233 8.47 17.60 -4.74
CA HIS A 233 7.26 17.20 -4.03
C HIS A 233 7.07 17.97 -2.72
N GLN A 234 8.14 18.15 -1.95
CA GLN A 234 8.13 18.99 -0.75
C GLN A 234 7.76 20.43 -1.09
N GLN A 235 8.40 21.03 -2.11
CA GLN A 235 8.10 22.40 -2.53
C GLN A 235 6.65 22.54 -3.00
N ARG A 236 6.14 21.60 -3.80
CA ARG A 236 4.74 21.55 -4.24
C ARG A 236 3.77 21.55 -3.05
N ALA A 237 4.03 20.75 -2.02
CA ALA A 237 3.20 20.68 -0.84
C ALA A 237 3.26 21.98 -0.01
N ILE A 238 4.46 22.56 0.15
CA ILE A 238 4.66 23.82 0.87
C ILE A 238 3.98 24.97 0.13
N ASP A 239 4.14 25.08 -1.19
CA ASP A 239 3.49 26.11 -2.02
C ASP A 239 1.96 26.01 -1.93
N PHE A 240 1.44 24.78 -1.97
CA PHE A 240 0.00 24.54 -1.80
C PHE A 240 -0.48 24.98 -0.41
N TRP A 241 0.24 24.60 0.65
CA TRP A 241 -0.08 25.04 2.01
C TRP A 241 0.00 26.58 2.12
N GLN A 242 1.05 27.22 1.63
CA GLN A 242 1.20 28.68 1.68
C GLN A 242 0.08 29.40 0.94
N LYS A 243 -0.30 28.90 -0.25
CA LYS A 243 -1.39 29.46 -1.04
C LYS A 243 -2.73 29.47 -0.30
N HIS A 244 -2.99 28.43 0.50
CA HIS A 244 -4.30 28.18 1.09
C HIS A 244 -4.38 28.42 2.62
N TRP A 245 -3.26 28.45 3.36
CA TRP A 245 -3.21 28.55 4.82
C TRP A 245 -2.44 29.75 5.41
N ASP A 246 -1.51 30.37 4.68
CA ASP A 246 -0.58 31.38 5.26
C ASP A 246 -1.21 32.78 5.45
N LYS A 247 -2.27 33.12 4.70
CA LYS A 247 -2.89 34.46 4.72
C LYS A 247 -3.99 34.58 5.80
N ALA A 248 -4.68 35.73 5.88
CA ALA A 248 -5.82 35.94 6.76
C ALA A 248 -6.99 35.00 6.40
N ILE A 249 -6.94 33.76 6.89
CA ILE A 249 -7.89 32.69 6.59
C ILE A 249 -8.90 32.52 7.74
N PRO A 250 -10.12 32.02 7.44
CA PRO A 250 -11.08 31.64 8.47
C PRO A 250 -10.46 30.68 9.49
N LEU A 251 -10.76 30.89 10.78
CA LEU A 251 -10.26 30.05 11.88
C LEU A 251 -10.53 28.54 11.66
N LYS A 252 -11.66 28.22 11.02
CA LYS A 252 -12.06 26.85 10.66
C LYS A 252 -11.08 26.17 9.69
N LEU A 253 -10.40 26.91 8.82
CA LEU A 253 -9.31 26.37 8.00
C LEU A 253 -8.02 26.34 8.79
N LYS A 254 -7.71 27.43 9.51
CA LYS A 254 -6.40 27.59 10.19
C LYS A 254 -6.10 26.46 11.16
N ARG A 255 -7.13 25.93 11.83
CA ARG A 255 -7.00 24.81 12.77
C ARG A 255 -6.66 23.46 12.12
N LEU A 256 -6.95 23.28 10.83
CA LEU A 256 -6.71 22.02 10.11
C LEU A 256 -5.21 21.75 9.92
N ALA A 257 -4.44 22.77 9.54
CA ALA A 257 -2.98 22.70 9.37
C ALA A 257 -2.36 24.03 9.81
N ARG A 258 -1.95 24.12 11.08
CA ARG A 258 -1.43 25.37 11.67
C ARG A 258 -0.08 25.78 11.09
N ASP A 259 0.68 24.81 10.62
CA ASP A 259 1.98 24.89 9.98
C ASP A 259 1.99 23.92 8.78
N HIS A 260 3.01 24.06 7.94
CA HIS A 260 3.18 23.20 6.76
C HIS A 260 3.54 21.77 7.16
N GLU A 261 4.26 21.56 8.27
CA GLU A 261 4.63 20.21 8.76
C GLU A 261 3.39 19.33 8.99
N ARG A 262 2.33 19.86 9.61
CA ARG A 262 1.06 19.14 9.78
C ARG A 262 0.42 18.76 8.44
N PHE A 263 0.53 19.62 7.43
CA PHE A 263 0.01 19.33 6.10
C PHE A 263 0.86 18.28 5.38
N LEU A 264 2.19 18.39 5.45
CA LEU A 264 3.11 17.41 4.89
C LEU A 264 2.93 16.03 5.54
N TRP A 265 2.69 15.97 6.86
CA TRP A 265 2.35 14.72 7.55
C TRP A 265 1.02 14.14 7.05
N ALA A 266 -0.03 14.95 6.90
CA ALA A 266 -1.29 14.43 6.35
C ALA A 266 -1.13 13.93 4.91
N LEU A 267 -0.29 14.61 4.12
CA LEU A 267 0.04 14.19 2.76
C LEU A 267 0.84 12.88 2.75
N SER A 268 1.79 12.70 3.67
CA SER A 268 2.57 11.45 3.77
C SER A 268 1.70 10.26 4.14
N ILE A 269 0.76 10.43 5.08
CA ILE A 269 -0.26 9.42 5.41
C ILE A 269 -1.08 9.07 4.16
N VAL A 270 -1.54 10.08 3.42
CA VAL A 270 -2.32 9.87 2.20
C VAL A 270 -1.54 9.13 1.12
N GLN A 271 -0.30 9.52 0.85
CA GLN A 271 0.50 8.90 -0.21
C GLN A 271 0.81 7.43 0.09
N SER A 272 1.10 7.12 1.35
CA SER A 272 1.50 5.78 1.81
C SER A 272 0.32 4.83 2.07
N ARG A 273 -0.87 5.33 2.43
CA ARG A 273 -1.99 4.47 2.87
C ARG A 273 -3.21 4.49 1.96
N SER A 274 -3.22 5.34 0.94
CA SER A 274 -4.37 5.42 0.04
C SER A 274 -4.34 4.34 -1.05
N VAL A 275 -5.54 3.85 -1.39
CA VAL A 275 -5.76 2.90 -2.48
C VAL A 275 -6.71 3.48 -3.51
N ASN A 276 -6.54 3.06 -4.76
CA ASN A 276 -7.45 3.38 -5.84
C ASN A 276 -8.41 2.21 -6.05
N LEU A 277 -9.71 2.48 -5.99
CA LEU A 277 -10.71 1.43 -6.18
C LEU A 277 -11.86 1.93 -7.04
N LYS A 278 -12.32 1.06 -7.93
CA LYS A 278 -13.53 1.30 -8.70
C LYS A 278 -14.75 0.95 -7.86
N MET A 279 -15.42 1.97 -7.34
CA MET A 279 -16.56 1.82 -6.46
C MET A 279 -17.87 2.01 -7.21
N ARG A 280 -18.81 1.10 -6.97
CA ARG A 280 -20.21 1.29 -7.35
C ARG A 280 -21.00 1.86 -6.17
N MET A 281 -21.51 3.08 -6.34
CA MET A 281 -22.34 3.81 -5.39
C MET A 281 -23.75 3.98 -5.98
N GLY A 282 -24.65 3.04 -5.64
CA GLY A 282 -25.99 2.98 -6.24
C GLY A 282 -25.95 2.76 -7.76
N ALA A 283 -26.39 3.75 -8.52
CA ALA A 283 -26.36 3.75 -9.99
C ALA A 283 -25.02 4.24 -10.57
N PHE A 284 -24.16 4.85 -9.75
CA PHE A 284 -22.89 5.43 -10.18
C PHE A 284 -21.74 4.44 -10.03
N ILE A 285 -20.83 4.42 -10.99
CA ILE A 285 -19.57 3.68 -10.94
C ILE A 285 -18.47 4.69 -11.19
N GLN A 286 -17.50 4.75 -10.28
CA GLN A 286 -16.43 5.74 -10.33
C GLN A 286 -15.13 5.16 -9.80
N ASP A 287 -14.02 5.66 -10.32
CA ASP A 287 -12.71 5.45 -9.72
C ASP A 287 -12.53 6.47 -8.58
N ALA A 288 -12.14 5.99 -7.41
CA ALA A 288 -12.00 6.79 -6.20
C ALA A 288 -10.64 6.58 -5.54
N ASN A 289 -10.08 7.65 -4.99
CA ASN A 289 -8.97 7.58 -4.03
C ASN A 289 -9.57 7.37 -2.64
N ILE A 290 -9.02 6.41 -1.89
CA ILE A 290 -9.62 5.93 -0.64
C ILE A 290 -8.56 5.82 0.44
N LEU A 291 -8.87 6.33 1.64
CA LEU A 291 -8.25 5.86 2.88
C LEU A 291 -9.21 4.89 3.55
N ALA A 292 -8.75 3.65 3.75
CA ALA A 292 -9.53 2.57 4.33
C ALA A 292 -8.86 2.10 5.63
N PRO A 293 -9.39 2.50 6.80
CA PRO A 293 -8.79 2.13 8.07
C PRO A 293 -8.78 0.62 8.23
N TYR A 294 -7.80 0.10 8.98
CA TYR A 294 -7.48 -1.32 9.20
C TYR A 294 -6.93 -2.05 7.97
N ALA A 295 -7.49 -1.81 6.78
CA ALA A 295 -6.91 -2.34 5.55
C ALA A 295 -5.56 -1.67 5.22
N ASP A 296 -5.35 -0.45 5.68
CA ASP A 296 -4.09 0.27 5.57
C ASP A 296 -2.97 -0.25 6.50
N MET A 297 -3.27 -1.25 7.35
CA MET A 297 -2.27 -1.97 8.17
C MET A 297 -1.71 -3.21 7.46
N LEU A 298 -2.24 -3.58 6.27
CA LEU A 298 -1.73 -4.69 5.48
C LEU A 298 -0.44 -4.25 4.78
N ASN A 299 0.69 -4.85 5.10
CA ASN A 299 1.96 -4.53 4.46
C ASN A 299 2.07 -5.05 3.02
N HIS A 300 3.10 -4.56 2.33
CA HIS A 300 3.43 -4.96 0.97
C HIS A 300 4.10 -6.33 0.90
N SER A 301 3.67 -7.16 -0.04
CA SER A 301 4.48 -8.27 -0.55
C SER A 301 4.32 -8.41 -2.06
N PRO A 302 5.41 -8.66 -2.82
CA PRO A 302 5.31 -9.00 -4.24
C PRO A 302 4.61 -10.35 -4.46
N ASN A 303 4.53 -11.20 -3.44
CA ASN A 303 3.76 -12.44 -3.44
C ASN A 303 2.58 -12.35 -2.46
N ALA A 304 1.83 -11.25 -2.55
CA ALA A 304 0.72 -10.98 -1.65
C ALA A 304 -0.30 -12.12 -1.59
N ASN A 305 -0.70 -12.51 -0.39
CA ASN A 305 -1.73 -13.53 -0.15
C ASN A 305 -3.16 -12.95 -0.07
N CYS A 306 -3.31 -11.62 0.01
CA CYS A 306 -4.60 -10.94 0.08
C CYS A 306 -4.86 -9.99 -1.10
N PHE A 307 -6.12 -9.58 -1.24
CA PHE A 307 -6.56 -8.51 -2.16
C PHE A 307 -7.79 -7.78 -1.61
N LEU A 308 -8.06 -6.59 -2.14
CA LEU A 308 -9.21 -5.76 -1.76
C LEU A 308 -10.40 -5.98 -2.71
N HIS A 309 -11.60 -6.06 -2.14
CA HIS A 309 -12.85 -6.24 -2.89
C HIS A 309 -13.94 -5.26 -2.43
N TRP A 310 -14.57 -4.56 -3.37
CA TRP A 310 -15.72 -3.69 -3.07
C TRP A 310 -17.05 -4.45 -3.20
N ARG A 311 -17.68 -4.76 -2.07
CA ARG A 311 -19.04 -5.32 -2.01
C ARG A 311 -20.06 -4.19 -2.04
N PHE A 312 -20.47 -3.81 -3.25
CA PHE A 312 -21.36 -2.67 -3.49
C PHE A 312 -22.74 -2.75 -2.82
N LYS A 313 -23.30 -3.95 -2.63
CA LYS A 313 -24.67 -4.11 -2.09
C LYS A 313 -24.78 -3.60 -0.67
N ASP A 314 -23.75 -3.88 0.12
CA ASP A 314 -23.69 -3.57 1.54
C ASP A 314 -22.79 -2.37 1.83
N ARG A 315 -22.19 -1.79 0.76
CA ARG A 315 -21.22 -0.69 0.83
C ARG A 315 -20.04 -1.03 1.75
N MET A 316 -19.51 -2.25 1.62
CA MET A 316 -18.33 -2.74 2.35
C MET A 316 -17.11 -2.82 1.46
N LEU A 317 -15.97 -2.39 2.00
CA LEU A 317 -14.67 -2.87 1.55
C LEU A 317 -14.36 -4.19 2.26
N GLU A 318 -13.90 -5.18 1.52
CA GLU A 318 -13.49 -6.49 2.05
C GLU A 318 -12.01 -6.73 1.75
N VAL A 319 -11.30 -7.27 2.74
CA VAL A 319 -9.98 -7.88 2.53
C VAL A 319 -10.19 -9.38 2.42
N MET A 320 -9.68 -9.96 1.34
CA MET A 320 -9.89 -11.37 1.02
C MET A 320 -8.57 -12.10 0.78
N ILE A 321 -8.45 -13.32 1.33
CA ILE A 321 -7.39 -14.25 1.00
C ILE A 321 -7.59 -14.73 -0.44
N LYS A 322 -6.51 -14.76 -1.24
CA LYS A 322 -6.50 -15.30 -2.61
C LYS A 322 -6.83 -16.80 -2.60
N ALA A 323 -7.59 -17.25 -3.59
CA ALA A 323 -7.90 -18.67 -3.73
C ALA A 323 -6.61 -19.50 -3.89
N GLY A 324 -6.61 -20.74 -3.38
CA GLY A 324 -5.50 -21.68 -3.51
C GLY A 324 -4.28 -21.43 -2.61
N HIS A 325 -4.27 -20.33 -1.83
CA HIS A 325 -3.18 -20.06 -0.89
C HIS A 325 -3.42 -20.79 0.44
N ALA A 326 -2.40 -21.51 0.90
CA ALA A 326 -2.32 -21.97 2.30
C ALA A 326 -1.81 -20.80 3.14
N ILE A 327 -2.40 -20.59 4.30
CA ILE A 327 -1.92 -19.62 5.30
C ILE A 327 -1.74 -20.38 6.60
N LYS A 328 -0.59 -20.24 7.24
CA LYS A 328 -0.33 -20.79 8.58
C LYS A 328 -0.60 -19.72 9.64
N LYS A 329 -0.94 -20.14 10.86
CA LYS A 329 -0.92 -19.25 12.02
C LYS A 329 0.46 -18.59 12.10
N GLY A 330 0.49 -17.28 12.28
CA GLY A 330 1.71 -16.48 12.33
C GLY A 330 2.15 -15.90 10.99
N ASP A 331 1.59 -16.36 9.86
CA ASP A 331 1.90 -15.75 8.56
C ASP A 331 1.34 -14.33 8.48
N GLU A 332 2.12 -13.40 7.93
CA GLU A 332 1.65 -12.05 7.67
C GLU A 332 0.67 -12.01 6.49
N MET A 333 -0.40 -11.24 6.65
CA MET A 333 -1.42 -10.97 5.66
C MET A 333 -1.02 -9.70 4.90
N THR A 334 -0.70 -9.85 3.63
CA THR A 334 -0.09 -8.78 2.82
C THR A 334 -0.87 -8.54 1.54
N ILE A 335 -0.84 -7.31 1.05
CA ILE A 335 -1.36 -6.93 -0.27
C ILE A 335 -0.21 -6.50 -1.19
N ASP A 336 -0.48 -6.47 -2.49
CA ASP A 336 0.48 -5.91 -3.46
C ASP A 336 0.17 -4.43 -3.63
N TYR A 337 1.11 -3.57 -3.23
CA TYR A 337 0.98 -2.12 -3.33
C TYR A 337 1.19 -1.67 -4.77
N MET A 338 2.20 -2.24 -5.43
CA MET A 338 2.54 -2.01 -6.82
C MET A 338 3.68 -2.94 -7.28
N SER A 339 3.69 -3.24 -8.57
CA SER A 339 4.87 -3.76 -9.27
C SER A 339 5.80 -2.61 -9.66
N GLY A 340 6.85 -2.34 -8.89
CA GLY A 340 7.80 -1.29 -9.25
C GLY A 340 9.12 -1.30 -8.46
N VAL A 341 10.05 -0.47 -8.92
CA VAL A 341 11.41 -0.30 -8.38
C VAL A 341 11.40 0.34 -6.98
N ASN A 342 12.45 0.14 -6.18
CA ASN A 342 12.52 0.70 -4.82
C ASN A 342 12.47 2.22 -4.81
N SER A 343 12.95 2.93 -5.84
CA SER A 343 12.83 4.39 -5.88
C SER A 343 11.37 4.87 -5.83
N LYS A 344 10.44 4.12 -6.41
CA LYS A 344 9.00 4.41 -6.32
C LYS A 344 8.39 4.01 -4.98
N PHE A 345 8.89 2.94 -4.35
CA PHE A 345 8.49 2.61 -2.98
C PHE A 345 8.96 3.67 -1.98
N MET A 346 10.18 4.17 -2.13
CA MET A 346 10.73 5.26 -1.33
C MET A 346 9.96 6.56 -1.52
N GLU A 347 9.68 6.92 -2.77
CA GLU A 347 8.92 8.13 -3.13
C GLU A 347 7.53 8.17 -2.48
N ARG A 348 6.82 7.03 -2.47
CA ARG A 348 5.41 6.98 -2.07
C ARG A 348 5.16 6.44 -0.66
N TYR A 349 5.90 5.44 -0.23
CA TYR A 349 5.66 4.68 1.00
C TYR A 349 6.78 4.80 2.03
N GLY A 350 7.98 5.23 1.62
CA GLY A 350 9.11 5.38 2.54
C GLY A 350 9.73 4.05 2.96
N PHE A 351 9.83 3.08 2.05
CA PHE A 351 10.58 1.84 2.30
C PHE A 351 11.24 1.33 1.02
N SER A 352 12.16 0.39 1.18
CA SER A 352 12.75 -0.39 0.09
C SER A 352 12.96 -1.83 0.53
N SER A 353 13.05 -2.75 -0.42
CA SER A 353 13.29 -4.17 -0.14
C SER A 353 14.56 -4.66 -0.84
N PRO A 354 15.45 -5.41 -0.14
CA PRO A 354 16.64 -6.01 -0.75
C PRO A 354 16.28 -7.13 -1.73
N THR A 355 15.05 -7.65 -1.65
CA THR A 355 14.54 -8.74 -2.48
C THR A 355 13.41 -8.29 -3.39
N ASN A 356 13.33 -6.99 -3.73
CA ASN A 356 12.31 -6.49 -4.66
C ASN A 356 12.55 -7.10 -6.06
N PRO A 357 11.62 -7.90 -6.60
CA PRO A 357 11.83 -8.56 -7.89
C PRO A 357 11.75 -7.61 -9.09
N TRP A 358 11.25 -6.39 -8.89
CA TRP A 358 11.06 -5.39 -9.94
C TRP A 358 12.19 -4.37 -10.03
N GLU A 359 13.24 -4.52 -9.20
CA GLU A 359 14.36 -3.59 -9.21
C GLU A 359 15.11 -3.62 -10.55
N LEU A 360 15.60 -2.47 -10.98
CA LEU A 360 16.29 -2.31 -12.26
C LEU A 360 17.65 -1.65 -12.06
N ILE A 361 18.63 -2.07 -12.88
CA ILE A 361 19.95 -1.46 -12.95
C ILE A 361 20.25 -1.12 -14.40
N ASN A 362 20.78 0.07 -14.62
CA ASN A 362 21.17 0.54 -15.94
C ASN A 362 22.63 0.17 -16.22
N PHE A 363 22.84 -0.80 -17.10
CA PHE A 363 24.17 -1.15 -17.61
C PHE A 363 24.53 -0.31 -18.84
N SER A 364 25.76 0.17 -18.88
CA SER A 364 26.37 0.90 -19.99
C SER A 364 27.23 0.00 -20.89
N SER A 365 27.69 -1.14 -20.38
CA SER A 365 28.46 -2.12 -21.15
C SER A 365 27.66 -2.68 -22.32
N PRO A 366 28.28 -2.89 -23.50
CA PRO A 366 27.65 -3.59 -24.61
C PRO A 366 27.58 -5.11 -24.40
N ALA A 367 28.12 -5.63 -23.29
CA ALA A 367 28.10 -7.06 -22.96
C ALA A 367 26.66 -7.53 -22.77
N LYS A 368 26.37 -8.74 -23.26
CA LYS A 368 25.07 -9.39 -23.11
C LYS A 368 25.25 -10.87 -22.83
N ILE A 369 24.36 -11.41 -22.01
CA ILE A 369 24.27 -12.85 -21.74
C ILE A 369 23.00 -13.45 -22.35
N HIS A 370 22.98 -14.74 -22.56
CA HIS A 370 21.82 -15.44 -23.10
C HIS A 370 20.71 -15.56 -22.05
N MET A 371 19.52 -15.01 -22.35
CA MET A 371 18.40 -14.96 -21.41
C MET A 371 17.98 -16.37 -20.94
N ASP A 372 17.66 -17.27 -21.88
CA ASP A 372 17.10 -18.58 -21.50
C ASP A 372 18.12 -19.45 -20.75
N SER A 373 19.41 -19.28 -21.04
CA SER A 373 20.47 -19.97 -20.30
C SER A 373 20.53 -19.46 -18.86
N PHE A 374 20.45 -18.15 -18.65
CA PHE A 374 20.45 -17.57 -17.30
C PHE A 374 19.21 -18.01 -16.51
N LEU A 375 18.02 -17.91 -17.10
CA LEU A 375 16.77 -18.34 -16.47
C LEU A 375 16.80 -19.82 -16.10
N SER A 376 17.33 -20.67 -16.99
CA SER A 376 17.47 -22.11 -16.75
C SER A 376 18.40 -22.43 -15.55
N VAL A 377 19.52 -21.73 -15.43
CA VAL A 377 20.47 -21.91 -14.32
C VAL A 377 19.82 -21.65 -12.95
N PHE A 378 18.94 -20.66 -12.87
CA PHE A 378 18.22 -20.29 -11.65
C PHE A 378 16.82 -20.88 -11.56
N ASN A 379 16.43 -21.69 -12.55
CA ASN A 379 15.11 -22.31 -12.61
C ASN A 379 13.98 -21.26 -12.46
N ILE A 380 14.16 -20.14 -13.15
CA ILE A 380 13.19 -19.08 -13.31
C ILE A 380 12.41 -19.36 -14.58
N ALA A 381 11.09 -19.19 -14.52
CA ALA A 381 10.19 -19.38 -15.65
C ALA A 381 9.26 -18.19 -15.81
N GLY A 382 8.61 -18.09 -16.97
CA GLY A 382 7.64 -17.04 -17.28
C GLY A 382 8.13 -16.10 -18.38
N LEU A 383 7.24 -15.19 -18.78
CA LEU A 383 7.60 -14.07 -19.64
C LEU A 383 8.37 -13.02 -18.83
N HIS A 384 9.07 -12.10 -19.49
CA HIS A 384 9.88 -11.07 -18.82
C HIS A 384 9.12 -10.30 -17.72
N ASP A 385 7.85 -9.97 -17.97
CA ASP A 385 6.99 -9.26 -17.02
C ASP A 385 6.34 -10.19 -15.96
N GLU A 386 6.48 -11.50 -16.11
CA GLU A 386 5.83 -12.52 -15.28
C GLU A 386 6.83 -13.56 -14.74
N LEU A 387 8.10 -13.19 -14.62
CA LEU A 387 9.13 -14.11 -14.11
C LEU A 387 8.84 -14.55 -12.68
N TYR A 388 8.93 -15.86 -12.44
CA TYR A 388 8.79 -16.48 -11.12
C TYR A 388 9.79 -17.63 -10.95
N HIS A 389 10.20 -17.87 -9.70
CA HIS A 389 11.04 -19.01 -9.36
C HIS A 389 10.21 -20.30 -9.28
N ASN A 390 10.60 -21.33 -10.03
CA ASN A 390 9.89 -22.60 -10.07
C ASN A 390 10.40 -23.57 -8.98
N SER A 391 10.02 -23.37 -7.72
CA SER A 391 10.51 -24.16 -6.58
C SER A 391 10.28 -25.69 -6.65
N ALA A 392 9.53 -26.20 -7.64
CA ALA A 392 9.32 -27.63 -7.86
C ALA A 392 10.54 -28.37 -8.43
N LEU A 393 11.56 -27.67 -8.94
CA LEU A 393 12.77 -28.27 -9.50
C LEU A 393 14.00 -27.96 -8.61
N PRO A 394 14.65 -28.97 -7.99
CA PRO A 394 15.69 -28.76 -6.99
C PRO A 394 17.10 -28.63 -7.61
N SER A 395 17.34 -27.60 -8.43
CA SER A 395 18.65 -27.41 -9.12
C SER A 395 19.59 -26.40 -8.45
N VAL A 396 19.09 -25.50 -7.59
CA VAL A 396 19.87 -24.52 -6.82
C VAL A 396 19.62 -24.78 -5.33
N GLU A 397 20.57 -24.44 -4.44
CA GLU A 397 20.24 -24.29 -3.02
C GLU A 397 19.00 -23.42 -2.92
N THR A 398 17.91 -23.97 -2.40
CA THR A 398 16.57 -23.35 -2.45
C THR A 398 16.53 -21.96 -1.84
N ASN A 399 17.53 -21.60 -1.05
CA ASN A 399 17.62 -20.36 -0.30
C ASN A 399 18.33 -19.23 -1.09
N PHE A 400 19.02 -19.51 -2.21
CA PHE A 400 19.69 -18.44 -2.98
C PHE A 400 18.71 -17.68 -3.88
N VAL A 401 17.76 -18.37 -4.51
CA VAL A 401 16.83 -17.78 -5.48
C VAL A 401 15.67 -17.10 -4.77
N ASP A 402 15.82 -15.79 -4.59
CA ASP A 402 14.82 -14.88 -4.04
C ASP A 402 14.39 -13.85 -5.12
N GLY A 403 13.62 -12.85 -4.71
CA GLY A 403 13.23 -11.78 -5.62
C GLY A 403 14.41 -11.00 -6.20
N ALA A 404 15.55 -10.89 -5.52
CA ALA A 404 16.71 -10.18 -6.06
C ALA A 404 17.34 -10.91 -7.26
N VAL A 405 17.29 -12.25 -7.30
CA VAL A 405 17.71 -13.01 -8.49
C VAL A 405 16.73 -12.81 -9.66
N VAL A 406 15.44 -12.69 -9.37
CA VAL A 406 14.43 -12.33 -10.39
C VAL A 406 14.68 -10.91 -10.92
N ALA A 407 15.04 -9.97 -10.04
CA ALA A 407 15.46 -8.63 -10.46
C ALA A 407 16.74 -8.67 -11.31
N ALA A 408 17.72 -9.50 -10.95
CA ALA A 408 18.92 -9.71 -11.76
C ALA A 408 18.58 -10.20 -13.17
N ALA A 409 17.68 -11.18 -13.30
CA ALA A 409 17.21 -11.67 -14.60
C ALA A 409 16.53 -10.58 -15.46
N ARG A 410 15.86 -9.60 -14.82
CA ARG A 410 15.25 -8.46 -15.51
C ARG A 410 16.24 -7.39 -15.89
N ALA A 411 17.18 -7.08 -15.00
CA ALA A 411 18.13 -5.97 -15.15
C ALA A 411 19.30 -6.30 -16.08
N LEU A 412 19.74 -7.56 -16.14
CA LEU A 412 20.91 -7.95 -16.92
C LEU A 412 20.66 -7.72 -18.43
N PRO A 413 21.62 -7.12 -19.15
CA PRO A 413 21.54 -7.02 -20.60
C PRO A 413 21.58 -8.41 -21.21
N THR A 414 20.55 -8.74 -21.99
CA THR A 414 20.40 -10.09 -22.56
C THR A 414 20.19 -10.09 -24.06
N TRP A 415 20.42 -11.27 -24.65
CA TRP A 415 20.03 -11.62 -26.01
C TRP A 415 19.27 -12.96 -26.00
N SER A 416 18.45 -13.18 -27.02
CA SER A 416 17.66 -14.39 -27.22
C SER A 416 17.39 -14.54 -28.72
N ASP A 417 18.24 -15.30 -29.40
CA ASP A 417 18.00 -15.71 -30.79
C ASP A 417 17.66 -17.21 -30.74
N GLY A 418 16.37 -17.55 -30.80
CA GLY A 418 15.85 -18.85 -30.37
C GLY A 418 16.58 -20.10 -30.90
N ASP A 419 17.07 -20.08 -32.14
CA ASP A 419 17.78 -21.22 -32.74
C ASP A 419 19.31 -21.21 -32.47
N VAL A 420 19.85 -20.17 -31.83
CA VAL A 420 21.29 -19.98 -31.63
C VAL A 420 21.66 -20.36 -30.19
N PRO A 421 22.41 -21.46 -29.98
CA PRO A 421 22.85 -21.83 -28.65
C PRO A 421 23.87 -20.83 -28.11
N ALA A 422 23.81 -20.58 -26.81
CA ALA A 422 24.78 -19.73 -26.12
C ALA A 422 26.17 -20.38 -26.15
N ILE A 423 27.21 -19.62 -26.53
CA ILE A 423 28.58 -20.14 -26.56
C ILE A 423 29.23 -19.90 -25.19
N PRO A 424 29.58 -20.95 -24.40
CA PRO A 424 30.02 -20.77 -23.02
C PRO A 424 31.21 -19.83 -22.83
N SER A 425 32.17 -19.82 -23.77
CA SER A 425 33.34 -18.92 -23.68
C SER A 425 32.97 -17.45 -23.90
N VAL A 426 32.00 -17.16 -24.78
CA VAL A 426 31.50 -15.81 -25.02
C VAL A 426 30.67 -15.35 -23.83
N GLU A 427 29.79 -16.21 -23.34
CA GLU A 427 28.94 -15.95 -22.19
C GLU A 427 29.75 -15.66 -20.93
N ARG A 428 30.80 -16.44 -20.65
CA ARG A 428 31.71 -16.16 -19.53
C ARG A 428 32.41 -14.81 -19.67
N LYS A 429 32.86 -14.45 -20.87
CA LYS A 429 33.48 -13.15 -21.12
C LYS A 429 32.49 -12.00 -20.93
N SER A 430 31.25 -12.15 -21.40
CA SER A 430 30.18 -11.17 -21.20
C SER A 430 29.83 -11.04 -19.71
N ALA A 431 29.65 -12.15 -19.01
CA ALA A 431 29.38 -12.17 -17.57
C ALA A 431 30.47 -11.47 -16.78
N GLN A 432 31.76 -11.72 -17.07
CA GLN A 432 32.88 -11.01 -16.44
C GLN A 432 32.83 -9.50 -16.66
N ALA A 433 32.48 -9.05 -17.87
CA ALA A 433 32.35 -7.63 -18.17
C ALA A 433 31.20 -6.98 -17.38
N LEU A 434 30.07 -7.68 -17.23
CA LEU A 434 28.93 -7.21 -16.44
C LEU A 434 29.23 -7.20 -14.93
N GLN A 435 29.98 -8.21 -14.43
CA GLN A 435 30.45 -8.22 -13.04
C GLN A 435 31.39 -7.05 -12.74
N GLU A 436 32.31 -6.75 -13.65
CA GLU A 436 33.24 -5.64 -13.50
C GLU A 436 32.50 -4.29 -13.45
N GLU A 437 31.48 -4.12 -14.28
CA GLU A 437 30.61 -2.94 -14.23
C GLU A 437 29.85 -2.85 -12.89
N CYS A 438 29.33 -3.96 -12.36
CA CYS A 438 28.69 -3.98 -11.03
C CYS A 438 29.67 -3.59 -9.91
N ARG A 439 30.93 -4.04 -9.98
CA ARG A 439 31.97 -3.66 -9.01
C ARG A 439 32.28 -2.16 -9.09
N GLN A 440 32.38 -1.60 -10.29
CA GLN A 440 32.57 -0.16 -10.48
C GLN A 440 31.39 0.65 -9.92
N MET A 441 30.16 0.15 -10.09
CA MET A 441 28.98 0.77 -9.47
C MET A 441 29.03 0.70 -7.95
N LEU A 442 29.43 -0.43 -7.37
CA LEU A 442 29.63 -0.57 -5.92
C LEU A 442 30.69 0.41 -5.39
N ASP A 443 31.82 0.53 -6.07
CA ASP A 443 32.92 1.43 -5.71
C ASP A 443 32.54 2.92 -5.85
N SER A 444 31.45 3.23 -6.57
CA SER A 444 30.96 4.60 -6.72
C SER A 444 30.16 5.11 -5.52
N PHE A 445 29.67 4.22 -4.66
CA PHE A 445 28.99 4.60 -3.42
C PHE A 445 29.96 5.18 -2.40
N SER A 446 29.49 6.12 -1.59
CA SER A 446 30.32 6.75 -0.55
C SER A 446 30.65 5.81 0.62
N THR A 447 29.88 4.74 0.76
CA THR A 447 29.93 3.76 1.85
C THR A 447 29.83 2.32 1.34
N THR A 448 30.46 1.38 2.06
CA THR A 448 30.32 -0.07 1.78
C THR A 448 29.06 -0.66 2.41
N ILE A 449 28.73 -1.90 2.03
CA ILE A 449 27.63 -2.67 2.64
C ILE A 449 27.84 -2.82 4.15
N GLU A 450 29.05 -3.15 4.57
CA GLU A 450 29.39 -3.35 5.99
C GLU A 450 29.31 -2.06 6.79
N GLN A 451 29.69 -0.93 6.18
CA GLN A 451 29.59 0.38 6.82
C GLN A 451 28.13 0.78 7.03
N ASP A 452 27.26 0.60 6.03
CA ASP A 452 25.84 0.89 6.17
C ASP A 452 25.17 -0.02 7.19
N GLN A 453 25.49 -1.32 7.18
CA GLN A 453 24.98 -2.25 8.19
C GLN A 453 25.44 -1.84 9.59
N GLN A 454 26.71 -1.45 9.76
CA GLN A 454 27.21 -0.94 11.05
C GLN A 454 26.49 0.34 11.50
N ILE A 455 26.11 1.22 10.58
CA ILE A 455 25.34 2.43 10.92
C ILE A 455 23.95 2.04 11.40
N LEU A 456 23.28 1.12 10.69
CA LEU A 456 21.92 0.66 11.03
C LEU A 456 21.89 -0.18 12.32
N ASP A 457 22.92 -0.97 12.58
CA ASP A 457 23.06 -1.79 13.80
C ASP A 457 23.54 -0.98 15.01
N SER A 458 23.98 0.26 14.80
CA SER A 458 24.47 1.09 15.89
C SER A 458 23.33 1.58 16.78
N ASP A 459 23.57 1.66 18.09
CA ASP A 459 22.63 2.27 19.05
C ASP A 459 22.49 3.80 18.87
N ALA A 460 23.10 4.39 17.83
CA ALA A 460 23.01 5.81 17.55
C ALA A 460 21.59 6.14 17.07
N ARG A 461 20.90 7.02 17.81
CA ARG A 461 19.59 7.50 17.42
C ARG A 461 19.69 8.34 16.14
N ILE A 462 19.34 7.74 15.01
CA ILE A 462 19.09 8.41 13.74
C ILE A 462 17.57 8.59 13.55
N SER A 463 17.17 9.58 12.75
CA SER A 463 15.76 9.76 12.38
C SER A 463 15.28 8.55 11.56
N LYS A 464 13.97 8.24 11.60
CA LYS A 464 13.39 7.19 10.75
C LYS A 464 13.59 7.47 9.25
N MET A 465 13.58 8.73 8.85
CA MET A 465 13.82 9.14 7.46
C MET A 465 15.28 8.95 7.03
N ARG A 466 16.25 9.15 7.94
CA ARG A 466 17.65 8.83 7.67
C ARG A 466 17.87 7.32 7.62
N GLU A 467 17.26 6.58 8.53
CA GLU A 467 17.33 5.11 8.58
C GLU A 467 16.86 4.50 7.25
N ILE A 468 15.68 4.88 6.75
CA ILE A 468 15.16 4.36 5.49
C ILE A 468 15.97 4.82 4.26
N ALA A 469 16.58 6.02 4.29
CA ALA A 469 17.48 6.46 3.23
C ALA A 469 18.77 5.62 3.17
N ILE A 470 19.35 5.28 4.33
CA ILE A 470 20.51 4.39 4.43
C ILE A 470 20.13 2.97 4.00
N LYS A 471 18.99 2.43 4.47
CA LYS A 471 18.44 1.13 4.01
C LYS A 471 18.31 1.10 2.48
N TYR A 472 17.85 2.18 1.85
CA TYR A 472 17.73 2.27 0.40
C TYR A 472 19.07 2.13 -0.34
N ARG A 473 20.10 2.92 0.02
CA ARG A 473 21.41 2.78 -0.64
C ARG A 473 22.07 1.44 -0.33
N LEU A 474 21.84 0.88 0.86
CA LEU A 474 22.28 -0.47 1.23
C LEU A 474 21.64 -1.53 0.31
N HIS A 475 20.32 -1.50 0.14
CA HIS A 475 19.61 -2.44 -0.73
C HIS A 475 20.07 -2.37 -2.19
N ARG A 476 20.40 -1.18 -2.69
CA ARG A 476 21.00 -1.01 -4.04
C ARG A 476 22.36 -1.71 -4.14
N LYS A 477 23.23 -1.56 -3.14
CA LYS A 477 24.51 -2.28 -3.08
C LYS A 477 24.32 -3.79 -2.96
N MET A 478 23.39 -4.24 -2.13
CA MET A 478 23.06 -5.66 -1.99
C MET A 478 22.59 -6.28 -3.31
N LEU A 479 21.78 -5.56 -4.10
CA LEU A 479 21.38 -6.05 -5.42
C LEU A 479 22.57 -6.17 -6.38
N LEU A 480 23.46 -5.18 -6.42
CA LEU A 480 24.68 -5.25 -7.23
C LEU A 480 25.53 -6.47 -6.85
N GLN A 481 25.70 -6.73 -5.55
CA GLN A 481 26.39 -7.91 -5.07
C GLN A 481 25.66 -9.20 -5.48
N LYS A 482 24.33 -9.25 -5.32
CA LYS A 482 23.51 -10.40 -5.74
C LYS A 482 23.64 -10.68 -7.24
N ILE A 483 23.74 -9.65 -8.07
CA ILE A 483 23.97 -9.79 -9.51
C ILE A 483 25.36 -10.36 -9.78
N ILE A 484 26.41 -9.89 -9.08
CA ILE A 484 27.76 -10.44 -9.20
C ILE A 484 27.76 -11.94 -8.87
N ASP A 485 27.15 -12.31 -7.74
CA ASP A 485 27.07 -13.70 -7.28
C ASP A 485 26.26 -14.56 -8.27
N SER A 486 25.17 -14.01 -8.81
CA SER A 486 24.35 -14.70 -9.83
C SER A 486 25.15 -14.91 -11.12
N LEU A 487 25.98 -13.95 -11.53
CA LEU A 487 26.85 -14.09 -12.69
C LEU A 487 27.99 -15.09 -12.44
N ASP A 488 28.49 -15.23 -11.22
CA ASP A 488 29.47 -16.27 -10.87
C ASP A 488 28.85 -17.67 -11.01
N ILE A 489 27.67 -17.87 -10.41
CA ILE A 489 26.91 -19.12 -10.54
C ILE A 489 26.59 -19.43 -12.00
N TYR A 490 26.20 -18.43 -12.79
CA TYR A 490 25.95 -18.58 -14.22
C TYR A 490 27.19 -19.06 -14.98
N GLN A 491 28.36 -18.48 -14.70
CA GLN A 491 29.61 -18.86 -15.36
C GLN A 491 30.07 -20.29 -15.05
N GLU A 492 29.82 -20.75 -13.82
CA GLU A 492 30.13 -22.11 -13.38
C GLU A 492 29.17 -23.14 -14.00
N ARG A 493 27.89 -22.80 -14.10
CA ARG A 493 26.81 -23.73 -14.48
C ARG A 493 26.47 -23.70 -15.96
N ILE A 494 26.94 -22.72 -16.71
CA ILE A 494 26.75 -22.73 -18.17
C ILE A 494 27.52 -23.91 -18.78
N LEU A 495 26.76 -24.96 -19.10
CA LEU A 495 27.20 -26.15 -19.79
C LEU A 495 26.96 -26.00 -21.30
N PHE A 496 27.79 -26.70 -22.08
CA PHE A 496 27.96 -26.64 -23.54
C PHE A 496 26.78 -26.18 -24.38
#